data_AF-A0A950Y8K7-F1
#
_entry.id   AF-A0A950Y8K7-F1
#
_cell.length_a   1.000
_cell.length_b   1.000
_cell.length_c   1.000
_cell.angle_alpha   90.00
_cell.angle_beta   90.00
_cell.angle_gamma   90.00
#
_symmetry.space_group_name_H-M   'P 1'
#
loop_
_entity.id
_entity.type
_entity.pdbx_description
1 polymer ?
#
loop_
_entity_poly.entity_id
_entity_poly.type
_entity_poly.pdbx_seq_one_letter_code
_entity_poly.pdbx_strand_id
1 'polypeptide(L)' 'MSDFVAAHVAPYKKVRAVEIVDEIPKAPSGKILRRVLVERERAAAIAS' A
#
# COMPACT_ATOMS: atom_id res chain seq x y z
N MET A 1 -0.17 12.35 -8.63
CA MET A 1 0.49 11.73 -7.45
C MET A 1 1.84 11.11 -7.81
N SER A 2 1.93 10.32 -8.91
CA SER A 2 3.19 9.69 -9.34
C SER A 2 4.31 10.70 -9.64
N ASP A 3 4.03 11.82 -10.32
CA ASP A 3 5.04 12.83 -10.69
C ASP A 3 5.65 13.52 -9.46
N PHE A 4 4.82 13.80 -8.45
CA PHE A 4 5.28 14.34 -7.18
C PHE A 4 6.26 13.38 -6.52
N VAL A 5 5.93 12.09 -6.45
CA VAL A 5 6.85 11.10 -5.86
C VAL A 5 8.11 10.96 -6.71
N ALA A 6 8.00 10.91 -8.03
CA ALA A 6 9.11 10.76 -8.96
C ALA A 6 10.13 11.91 -8.91
N ALA A 7 9.70 13.12 -8.55
CA ALA A 7 10.59 14.27 -8.35
C ALA A 7 11.37 14.21 -7.02
N HIS A 8 10.87 13.47 -6.02
CA HIS A 8 11.44 13.45 -4.66
C HIS A 8 12.20 12.15 -4.33
N VAL A 9 12.04 11.08 -5.11
CA VAL A 9 12.66 9.78 -4.84
C VAL A 9 13.48 9.28 -6.02
N ALA A 10 14.57 8.57 -5.71
CA ALA A 10 15.37 7.90 -6.71
C ALA A 10 14.52 6.89 -7.52
N PRO A 11 14.83 6.63 -8.80
CA PRO A 11 14.00 5.81 -9.69
C PRO A 11 13.63 4.42 -9.15
N TYR A 12 14.52 3.79 -8.39
CA TYR A 12 14.29 2.47 -7.80
C TYR A 12 13.37 2.47 -6.58
N LYS A 13 13.10 3.63 -5.96
CA LYS A 13 12.16 3.80 -4.83
C LYS A 13 10.76 4.20 -5.28
N LYS A 14 10.53 4.31 -6.59
CA LYS A 14 9.21 4.66 -7.14
C LYS A 14 8.20 3.57 -6.80
N VAL A 15 7.02 4.00 -6.36
CA VAL A 15 5.90 3.12 -6.06
C VAL A 15 5.37 2.54 -7.37
N ARG A 16 5.19 1.22 -7.46
CA ARG A 16 4.80 0.52 -8.70
C ARG A 16 3.28 0.46 -8.91
N ALA A 17 2.54 0.39 -7.81
CA ALA A 17 1.08 0.33 -7.79
C ALA A 17 0.56 1.09 -6.57
N VAL A 18 -0.58 1.76 -6.72
CA VAL A 18 -1.23 2.50 -5.63
C VAL A 18 -2.67 2.04 -5.57
N GLU A 19 -3.06 1.54 -4.40
CA GLU A 19 -4.45 1.26 -4.05
C GLU A 19 -4.92 2.33 -3.07
N ILE A 20 -6.08 2.92 -3.33
CA ILE A 20 -6.73 3.82 -2.39
C ILE A 20 -7.75 3.02 -1.60
N VAL A 21 -7.61 3.04 -0.28
CA VAL A 21 -8.51 2.39 0.67
C VAL A 21 -9.13 3.45 1.56
N ASP A 22 -10.39 3.27 1.93
CA ASP A 22 -11.12 4.22 2.79
C ASP A 22 -10.55 4.25 4.22
N GLU A 23 -10.03 3.11 4.69
CA GLU A 23 -9.49 2.99 6.04
C GLU A 23 -8.21 2.15 6.09
N ILE A 24 -7.24 2.61 6.90
CA ILE A 24 -6.02 1.86 7.21
C ILE A 24 -6.32 0.90 8.36
N PRO A 25 -6.13 -0.43 8.19
CA PRO A 25 -6.39 -1.39 9.25
C PRO A 25 -5.42 -1.17 10.42
N LYS A 26 -5.98 -0.85 11.58
CA LYS A 26 -5.26 -0.60 12.82
C LYS A 26 -5.75 -1.54 13.92
N ALA A 27 -4.83 -1.93 14.81
CA ALA A 27 -5.17 -2.60 16.05
C ALA A 27 -5.91 -1.63 16.99
N PRO A 28 -6.61 -2.13 18.02
CA PRO A 28 -7.20 -1.29 19.06
C PRO A 28 -6.19 -0.36 19.76
N SER A 29 -4.91 -0.71 19.75
CA SER A 29 -3.80 0.11 20.25
C SER A 29 -3.21 1.08 19.22
N GLY A 30 -3.81 1.20 18.03
CA GLY A 30 -3.37 2.10 16.95
C GLY A 30 -2.24 1.57 16.06
N LYS A 31 -1.69 0.39 16.33
CA LYS A 31 -0.65 -0.23 15.49
C LYS A 31 -1.21 -0.59 14.12
N ILE A 32 -0.54 -0.18 13.05
CA ILE A 32 -0.93 -0.54 11.68
C ILE A 32 -0.73 -2.04 11.47
N LEU A 33 -1.80 -2.73 11.11
CA LEU A 33 -1.79 -4.17 10.86
C LEU A 33 -1.37 -4.46 9.41
N ARG A 34 -0.08 -4.32 9.14
CA ARG A 34 0.49 -4.55 7.79
C ARG A 34 0.18 -5.95 7.24
N ARG A 35 0.09 -6.97 8.11
CA ARG A 35 -0.27 -8.34 7.72
C ARG A 35 -1.61 -8.38 6.98
N VAL A 36 -2.62 -7.67 7.47
CA VAL A 36 -3.96 -7.64 6.85
C VAL A 36 -3.89 -7.04 5.46
N LEU A 37 -3.08 -5.99 5.27
CA LEU A 37 -2.88 -5.38 3.95
C LEU A 37 -2.19 -6.34 2.97
N VAL A 38 -1.17 -7.07 3.43
CA VAL A 38 -0.48 -8.09 2.60
C VAL A 38 -1.44 -9.23 2.21
N GLU A 39 -2.27 -9.70 3.14
CA GLU A 39 -3.25 -10.76 2.84
C GLU A 39 -4.32 -10.30 1.84
N ARG A 40 -4.78 -9.04 1.93
CA ARG A 40 -5.70 -8.45 0.94
C ARG A 40 -5.08 -8.39 -0.45
N GLU A 41 -3.84 -7.92 -0.57
CA GLU A 41 -3.12 -7.84 -1.84
C GLU A 41 -2.92 -9.23 -2.45
N ARG A 42 -2.52 -10.21 -1.64
CA ARG A 42 -2.40 -11.62 -2.08
C ARG A 42 -3.73 -12.20 -2.54
N ALA A 43 -4.81 -11.97 -1.81
CA ALA A 43 -6.13 -12.45 -2.19
C ALA A 43 -6.60 -11.82 -3.51
N ALA A 44 -6.35 -10.52 -3.70
CA ALA A 44 -6.65 -9.83 -4.95
C ALA A 44 -5.86 -10.40 -6.14
N ALA A 45 -4.57 -10.72 -5.95
CA ALA A 45 -3.73 -11.33 -6.97
C ALA A 45 -4.13 -12.77 -7.34
N ILE A 46 -4.79 -13.52 -6.45
CA ILE A 46 -5.29 -14.88 -6.72
C ILE A 46 -6.64 -14.84 -7.45
N ALA A 47 -7.44 -13.79 -7.22
CA ALA A 47 -8.75 -13.62 -7.82
C ALA A 47 -8.70 -13.04 -9.26
N SER A 48 -7.52 -12.70 -9.77
CA SER A 48 -7.26 -12.18 -11.12
C SER A 48 -6.52 -13.20 -11.98
#